data_AF-A0A940KDY2-F1
#
_entry.id   AF-A0A940KDY2-F1
#
_cell.length_a   1.000
_cell.length_b   1.000
_cell.length_c   1.000
_cell.angle_alpha   90.00
_cell.angle_beta   90.00
_cell.angle_gamma   90.00
#
_symmetry.space_group_name_H-M   'P 1'
#
loop_
_entity.id
_entity.type
_entity.pdbx_description
1 polymer ?
#
loop_
_entity_poly.entity_id
_entity_poly.type
_entity_poly.pdbx_seq_one_letter_code
_entity_poly.pdbx_strand_id
1 'polypeptide(L)'
;MTDTASRPGVVHLTERQPTVTGPEMLASLVPPPQFDGATFDSYRADAAYPSQEEAKETLIRFAGRGAPVKRGGLFSRAKKEPEIKPGVYLDGGFGVGKTHLLASIYHAMPARRKYFGSFIEYTALVGALGYKNTVDLLKGADLLCIDEFE
;
A
#
# COMPACT_ATOMS: atom_id res chain seq x y z
N MET A 1 13.24 -25.41 17.68
CA MET A 1 12.53 -26.71 17.68
C MET A 1 12.67 -27.27 16.27
N THR A 2 13.17 -28.49 16.18
CA THR A 2 13.56 -29.16 14.93
C THR A 2 12.33 -29.47 14.08
N ASP A 3 12.36 -29.02 12.83
CA ASP A 3 11.35 -29.30 11.82
C ASP A 3 11.35 -30.80 11.50
N THR A 4 10.21 -31.46 11.71
CA THR A 4 10.08 -32.91 11.56
C THR A 4 9.76 -33.20 10.11
N ALA A 5 10.71 -33.79 9.39
CA ALA A 5 10.56 -34.13 7.97
C ALA A 5 9.26 -34.92 7.69
N SER A 6 8.43 -34.37 6.81
CA SER A 6 7.16 -34.95 6.37
C SER A 6 7.39 -36.29 5.66
N ARG A 7 6.88 -37.39 6.22
CA ARG A 7 6.79 -38.68 5.53
C ARG A 7 5.67 -38.65 4.48
N PRO A 8 5.82 -39.32 3.33
CA PRO A 8 4.74 -39.45 2.35
C PRO A 8 3.64 -40.34 2.93
N GLY A 9 2.52 -39.74 3.31
CA GLY A 9 1.33 -40.39 3.86
C GLY A 9 0.10 -39.51 3.67
N VAL A 10 -1.09 -40.08 3.80
CA VAL A 10 -2.35 -39.34 3.73
C VAL A 10 -2.36 -38.29 4.85
N VAL A 11 -2.42 -37.02 4.48
CA VAL A 11 -2.46 -35.88 5.41
C VAL A 11 -3.91 -35.58 5.76
N HIS A 12 -4.27 -35.63 7.04
CA HIS A 12 -5.58 -35.18 7.52
C HIS A 12 -5.58 -33.67 7.77
N LEU A 13 -6.38 -32.91 7.02
CA LEU A 13 -6.48 -31.45 7.17
C LEU A 13 -6.95 -31.04 8.58
N THR A 14 -7.76 -31.87 9.24
CA THR A 14 -8.26 -31.65 10.61
C THR A 14 -7.16 -31.70 11.67
N GLU A 15 -6.00 -32.27 11.35
CA GLU A 15 -4.85 -32.35 12.26
C GLU A 15 -3.86 -31.19 12.05
N ARG A 16 -4.10 -30.32 11.06
CA ARG A 16 -3.25 -29.16 10.78
C ARG A 16 -3.61 -28.00 11.70
N GLN A 17 -2.61 -27.43 12.35
CA GLN A 17 -2.70 -26.16 13.06
C GLN A 17 -1.78 -25.14 12.37
N PRO A 18 -2.25 -24.49 11.29
CA PRO A 18 -1.46 -23.46 10.65
C PRO A 18 -1.28 -22.28 11.61
N THR A 19 -0.04 -21.85 11.77
CA THR A 19 0.31 -20.63 12.52
C THR A 19 0.82 -19.60 11.53
N VAL A 20 0.29 -18.38 11.60
CA VAL A 20 0.77 -17.24 10.80
C VAL A 20 1.29 -16.19 11.77
N THR A 21 2.54 -15.78 11.59
CA THR A 21 3.17 -14.74 12.39
C THR A 21 2.69 -13.35 11.97
N GLY A 22 2.80 -12.36 12.86
CA GLY A 22 2.46 -10.97 12.53
C GLY A 22 3.19 -10.44 11.27
N PRO A 23 4.51 -10.65 11.11
CA PRO A 23 5.21 -10.30 9.88
C PRO A 23 4.68 -10.99 8.62
N GLU A 24 4.24 -12.26 8.70
CA GLU A 24 3.64 -12.96 7.56
C GLU A 24 2.25 -12.40 7.22
N MET A 25 1.42 -12.09 8.23
CA MET A 25 0.14 -11.39 8.02
C MET A 25 0.34 -10.01 7.39
N LEU A 26 1.39 -9.29 7.81
CA LEU A 26 1.67 -7.97 7.23
C LEU A 26 2.20 -8.08 5.80
N ALA A 27 2.98 -9.11 5.50
CA ALA A 27 3.49 -9.36 4.14
C ALA A 27 2.38 -9.70 3.14
N SER A 28 1.21 -10.17 3.60
CA SER A 28 0.05 -10.38 2.74
C SER A 28 -0.75 -9.10 2.44
N LEU A 29 -0.43 -7.97 3.08
CA LEU A 29 -1.04 -6.67 2.76
C LEU A 29 -0.44 -6.09 1.47
N VAL A 30 -0.92 -6.62 0.35
CA VAL A 30 -0.56 -6.24 -1.02
C VAL A 30 -1.83 -5.98 -1.83
N PRO A 31 -1.75 -5.25 -2.96
CA PRO A 31 -2.89 -5.08 -3.84
C PRO A 31 -3.51 -6.42 -4.25
N PRO A 32 -4.85 -6.52 -4.37
CA PRO A 32 -5.50 -7.72 -4.89
C PRO A 32 -4.99 -8.08 -6.30
N PRO A 33 -4.94 -9.37 -6.69
CA PRO A 33 -4.33 -9.81 -7.95
C PRO A 33 -4.85 -9.09 -9.22
N GLN A 34 -6.13 -8.71 -9.24
CA GLN A 34 -6.70 -7.94 -10.36
C GLN A 34 -6.07 -6.55 -10.57
N PHE A 35 -5.35 -6.03 -9.57
CA PHE A 35 -4.62 -4.75 -9.61
C PHE A 35 -3.09 -4.93 -9.68
N ASP A 36 -2.58 -6.13 -9.94
CA ASP A 36 -1.13 -6.38 -10.09
C ASP A 36 -0.51 -5.52 -11.20
N GLY A 37 -1.27 -5.27 -12.28
CA GLY A 37 -0.85 -4.44 -13.41
C GLY A 37 -1.23 -2.95 -13.29
N ALA A 38 -1.80 -2.51 -12.16
CA ALA A 38 -2.27 -1.15 -12.02
C ALA A 38 -1.10 -0.16 -11.97
N THR A 39 -1.08 0.80 -12.90
CA THR A 39 -0.11 1.89 -12.92
C THR A 39 -0.83 3.21 -13.14
N PHE A 40 -0.15 4.33 -12.88
CA PHE A 40 -0.68 5.65 -13.21
C PHE A 40 -0.97 5.80 -14.72
N ASP A 41 -0.17 5.14 -15.57
CA ASP A 41 -0.35 5.17 -17.02
C ASP A 41 -1.54 4.32 -17.48
N SER A 42 -1.88 3.26 -16.75
CA SER A 42 -3.05 2.43 -17.05
C SER A 42 -4.34 3.01 -16.47
N TYR A 43 -4.28 4.03 -15.60
CA TYR A 43 -5.45 4.75 -15.11
C TYR A 43 -6.04 5.64 -16.21
N ARG A 44 -7.34 5.52 -16.45
CA ARG A 44 -8.07 6.31 -17.44
C ARG A 44 -9.01 7.27 -16.72
N ALA A 45 -8.59 8.53 -16.62
CA ALA A 45 -9.45 9.59 -16.12
C ALA A 45 -10.59 9.86 -17.10
N ASP A 46 -11.77 10.14 -16.57
CA ASP A 46 -12.90 10.63 -17.35
C ASP A 46 -12.73 12.14 -17.62
N ALA A 47 -12.76 12.52 -18.90
CA ALA A 47 -12.61 13.91 -19.34
C ALA A 47 -13.71 14.84 -18.80
N ALA A 48 -14.88 14.30 -18.43
CA ALA A 48 -15.95 15.07 -17.78
C ALA A 48 -15.63 15.41 -16.31
N TYR A 49 -14.64 14.76 -15.70
CA TYR A 49 -14.27 14.94 -14.29
C TYR A 49 -12.77 15.22 -14.14
N PRO A 50 -12.31 16.47 -14.39
CA PRO A 50 -10.89 16.86 -14.30
C PRO A 50 -10.21 16.51 -12.98
N SER A 51 -10.97 16.46 -11.88
CA SER A 51 -10.48 16.07 -10.56
C SER A 51 -9.84 14.67 -10.51
N GLN A 52 -10.21 13.77 -11.43
CA GLN A 52 -9.59 12.45 -11.54
C GLN A 52 -8.12 12.53 -11.99
N GLU A 53 -7.83 13.37 -12.99
CA GLU A 53 -6.45 13.60 -13.45
C GLU A 53 -5.66 14.37 -12.37
N GLU A 54 -6.27 15.36 -11.71
CA GLU A 54 -5.65 16.08 -10.59
C GLU A 54 -5.27 15.14 -9.42
N ALA A 55 -6.12 14.16 -9.11
CA ALA A 55 -5.85 13.14 -8.11
C ALA A 55 -4.67 12.25 -8.52
N LYS A 56 -4.66 11.77 -9.77
CA LYS A 56 -3.53 11.02 -10.34
C LYS A 56 -2.23 11.80 -10.26
N GLU A 57 -2.20 13.05 -10.70
CA GLU A 57 -1.02 13.91 -10.63
C GLU A 57 -0.55 14.13 -9.19
N THR A 58 -1.48 14.31 -8.26
CA THR A 58 -1.17 14.47 -6.83
C THR A 58 -0.48 13.23 -6.28
N LEU A 59 -0.95 12.03 -6.63
CA LEU A 59 -0.34 10.77 -6.20
C LEU A 59 1.01 10.50 -6.87
N ILE A 60 1.19 10.89 -8.14
CA ILE A 60 2.50 10.84 -8.82
C ILE A 60 3.52 11.69 -8.06
N ARG A 61 3.16 12.94 -7.73
CA ARG A 61 4.02 13.82 -6.93
C ARG A 61 4.29 13.23 -5.53
N PHE A 62 3.27 12.63 -4.91
CA PHE A 62 3.41 12.00 -3.60
C PHE A 62 4.40 10.81 -3.63
N ALA A 63 4.33 9.96 -4.66
CA ALA A 63 5.25 8.83 -4.86
C ALA A 63 6.72 9.28 -5.04
N GLY A 64 6.91 10.44 -5.69
CA GLY A 64 8.23 11.02 -5.94
C GLY A 64 8.97 11.54 -4.70
N ARG A 65 8.31 11.66 -3.55
CA ARG A 65 8.89 12.21 -2.30
C ARG A 65 10.04 11.40 -1.74
N GLY A 66 10.06 10.09 -2.00
CA GLY A 66 11.13 9.19 -1.57
C GLY A 66 12.31 9.11 -2.54
N ALA A 67 12.22 9.73 -3.73
CA ALA A 67 13.30 9.71 -4.69
C ALA A 67 14.43 10.65 -4.22
N PRO A 68 15.70 10.23 -4.29
CA PRO A 68 16.81 11.12 -3.98
C PRO A 68 16.75 12.33 -4.91
N VAL A 69 16.54 13.51 -4.33
CA VAL A 69 16.58 14.78 -5.07
C VAL A 69 17.94 14.85 -5.74
N LYS A 70 17.98 14.78 -7.09
CA LYS A 70 19.19 15.06 -7.85
C LYS A 70 19.62 16.48 -7.47
N ARG A 71 20.68 16.61 -6.67
CA ARG A 71 21.23 17.92 -6.30
C ARG A 71 21.64 18.65 -7.57
N GLY A 72 20.79 19.58 -8.02
CA GLY A 72 21.10 20.53 -9.08
C GLY A 72 22.29 21.39 -8.65
N GLY A 73 23.14 21.75 -9.62
CA GLY A 73 24.39 22.48 -9.40
C GLY A 73 24.23 23.82 -8.68
N LEU A 74 25.37 24.41 -8.33
CA LEU A 74 25.61 25.53 -7.40
C LEU A 74 24.81 26.85 -7.61
N PHE A 75 23.87 26.90 -8.57
CA PHE A 75 23.11 28.10 -8.96
C PHE A 75 21.59 27.89 -9.14
N SER A 76 21.01 26.71 -8.84
CA SER A 76 19.56 26.54 -8.97
C SER A 76 18.82 27.02 -7.71
N ARG A 77 18.09 28.14 -7.85
CA ARG A 77 17.14 28.61 -6.84
C ARG A 77 15.97 27.61 -6.78
N ALA A 78 15.92 26.79 -5.74
CA ALA A 78 14.83 25.83 -5.54
C ALA A 78 13.49 26.58 -5.50
N LYS A 79 12.58 26.28 -6.44
CA LYS A 79 11.18 26.72 -6.32
C LYS A 79 10.65 26.17 -5.00
N LYS A 80 10.10 27.06 -4.18
CA LYS A 80 9.46 26.69 -2.91
C LYS A 80 8.16 25.98 -3.27
N GLU A 81 8.25 24.68 -3.49
CA GLU A 81 7.06 23.85 -3.68
C GLU A 81 6.22 23.87 -2.40
N PRO A 82 4.87 23.83 -2.51
CA PRO A 82 4.01 23.76 -1.36
C PRO A 82 4.38 22.54 -0.51
N GLU A 83 4.36 22.70 0.81
CA GLU A 83 4.56 21.59 1.73
C GLU A 83 3.45 20.56 1.52
N ILE A 84 3.79 19.43 0.91
CA ILE A 84 2.83 18.35 0.69
C ILE A 84 2.51 17.74 2.08
N LYS A 85 1.24 17.40 2.35
CA LYS A 85 0.81 16.81 3.63
C LYS A 85 1.34 15.37 3.80
N PRO A 86 1.40 14.79 5.01
CA PRO A 86 1.93 13.43 5.21
C PRO A 86 1.09 12.31 4.58
N GLY A 87 -0.13 12.60 4.11
CA GLY A 87 -0.99 11.64 3.42
C GLY A 87 -1.94 12.31 2.43
N VAL A 88 -2.60 11.48 1.63
CA VAL A 88 -3.62 11.87 0.63
C VAL A 88 -4.87 11.06 0.91
N TYR A 89 -6.03 11.72 0.96
CA TYR A 89 -7.33 11.07 1.06
C TYR A 89 -8.04 11.20 -0.29
N LEU A 90 -8.45 10.07 -0.86
CA LEU A 90 -9.16 10.03 -2.14
C LEU A 90 -10.65 9.94 -1.85
N ASP A 91 -11.35 11.05 -2.01
CA ASP A 91 -12.81 11.11 -1.91
C ASP A 91 -13.43 11.08 -3.32
N GLY A 92 -14.53 10.35 -3.47
CA GLY A 92 -15.23 10.23 -4.74
C GLY A 92 -16.21 9.06 -4.79
N GLY A 93 -17.10 9.10 -5.78
CA GLY A 93 -18.15 8.10 -5.96
C GLY A 93 -17.67 6.68 -6.28
N PHE A 94 -18.63 5.78 -6.47
CA PHE A 94 -18.36 4.39 -6.88
C PHE A 94 -17.81 4.34 -8.31
N GLY A 95 -16.89 3.41 -8.57
CA GLY A 95 -16.38 3.15 -9.92
C GLY A 95 -15.41 4.18 -10.51
N VAL A 96 -15.08 5.27 -9.80
CA VAL A 96 -14.15 6.32 -10.30
C VAL A 96 -12.67 5.92 -10.29
N GLY A 97 -12.36 4.68 -9.87
CA GLY A 97 -11.01 4.10 -9.89
C GLY A 97 -10.11 4.47 -8.72
N LYS A 98 -10.67 4.76 -7.53
CA LYS A 98 -9.89 5.02 -6.30
C LYS A 98 -8.92 3.88 -5.96
N THR A 99 -9.40 2.64 -5.96
CA THR A 99 -8.58 1.44 -5.73
C THR A 99 -7.46 1.32 -6.77
N HIS A 100 -7.76 1.62 -8.03
CA HIS A 100 -6.74 1.62 -9.10
C HIS A 100 -5.62 2.62 -8.80
N LEU A 101 -5.98 3.83 -8.36
CA LEU A 101 -5.02 4.87 -7.97
C LEU A 101 -4.21 4.47 -6.71
N LEU A 102 -4.83 3.85 -5.71
CA LEU A 102 -4.14 3.32 -4.53
C LEU A 102 -3.14 2.22 -4.90
N ALA A 103 -3.53 1.27 -5.76
CA ALA A 103 -2.62 0.25 -6.26
C ALA A 103 -1.49 0.85 -7.11
N SER A 104 -1.80 1.85 -7.93
CA SER A 104 -0.81 2.56 -8.76
C SER A 104 0.28 3.23 -7.91
N ILE A 105 -0.09 3.91 -6.81
CA ILE A 105 0.90 4.50 -5.91
C ILE A 105 1.68 3.46 -5.13
N TYR A 106 1.03 2.36 -4.71
CA TYR A 106 1.72 1.23 -4.09
C TYR A 106 2.83 0.71 -5.02
N HIS A 107 2.54 0.47 -6.30
CA HIS A 107 3.53 -0.02 -7.26
C HIS A 107 4.62 1.01 -7.56
N ALA A 108 4.26 2.28 -7.73
CA ALA A 108 5.20 3.35 -8.10
C ALA A 108 6.11 3.82 -6.96
N MET A 109 5.70 3.69 -5.70
CA MET A 109 6.50 4.16 -4.55
C MET A 109 7.82 3.36 -4.44
N PRO A 110 9.00 4.03 -4.51
CA PRO A 110 10.31 3.39 -4.41
C PRO A 110 10.67 3.08 -2.95
N ALA A 111 9.78 2.42 -2.23
CA ALA A 111 9.91 2.07 -0.83
C ALA A 111 9.86 0.55 -0.64
N ARG A 112 10.61 0.05 0.36
CA ARG A 112 10.61 -1.38 0.72
C ARG A 112 9.47 -1.74 1.66
N ARG A 113 9.08 -0.83 2.56
CA ARG A 113 8.03 -1.08 3.56
C ARG A 113 6.76 -0.33 3.17
N LYS A 114 6.04 -0.94 2.24
CA LYS A 114 4.77 -0.45 1.72
C LYS A 114 3.72 -1.54 1.84
N TYR A 115 2.52 -1.17 2.28
CA TYR A 115 1.43 -2.12 2.53
C TYR A 115 0.15 -1.59 1.90
N PHE A 116 -0.66 -2.50 1.39
CA PHE A 116 -1.96 -2.24 0.83
C PHE A 116 -2.96 -3.18 1.50
N GLY A 117 -4.04 -2.64 2.04
CA GLY A 117 -5.12 -3.44 2.59
C GLY A 117 -6.40 -2.63 2.72
N SER A 118 -7.52 -3.32 2.83
CA SER A 118 -8.80 -2.73 3.22
C SER A 118 -8.79 -2.31 4.69
N PHE A 119 -9.71 -1.42 5.08
CA PHE A 119 -9.94 -1.09 6.48
C PHE A 119 -10.23 -2.34 7.35
N ILE A 120 -10.98 -3.31 6.80
CA ILE A 120 -11.29 -4.56 7.50
C ILE A 120 -10.02 -5.38 7.74
N GLU A 121 -9.09 -5.45 6.79
CA GLU A 121 -7.83 -6.18 6.98
C GLU A 121 -6.94 -5.53 8.05
N TYR A 122 -6.85 -4.20 8.07
CA TYR A 122 -6.11 -3.51 9.13
C TYR A 122 -6.75 -3.70 10.51
N THR A 123 -8.08 -3.68 10.61
CA THR A 123 -8.77 -3.92 11.89
C THR A 123 -8.66 -5.39 12.32
N ALA A 124 -8.70 -6.34 11.38
CA ALA A 124 -8.43 -7.75 11.64
C ALA A 124 -6.99 -7.98 12.15
N LEU A 125 -6.00 -7.30 11.57
CA LEU A 125 -4.61 -7.33 12.04
C LEU A 125 -4.50 -6.83 13.49
N VAL A 126 -5.16 -5.72 13.81
CA VAL A 126 -5.25 -5.19 15.18
C VAL A 126 -5.94 -6.18 16.11
N GLY A 127 -7.01 -6.84 15.67
CA GLY A 127 -7.71 -7.87 16.44
C GLY A 127 -6.84 -9.10 16.74
N ALA A 128 -6.05 -9.54 15.75
CA ALA A 128 -5.18 -10.71 15.88
C ALA A 128 -3.93 -10.45 16.72
N LEU A 129 -3.29 -9.29 16.56
CA LEU A 129 -2.00 -8.99 17.20
C LEU A 129 -2.13 -8.10 18.44
N GLY A 130 -3.23 -7.38 18.58
CA GLY A 130 -3.38 -6.28 19.53
C GLY A 130 -2.80 -4.96 19.02
N TYR A 131 -3.31 -3.85 19.56
CA TYR A 131 -3.01 -2.49 19.08
C TYR A 131 -1.51 -2.14 19.13
N LYS A 132 -0.86 -2.34 20.29
CA LYS A 132 0.57 -2.01 20.48
C LYS A 132 1.46 -2.77 19.50
N ASN A 133 1.25 -4.08 19.37
CA ASN A 133 2.06 -4.93 18.50
C ASN A 133 1.86 -4.55 17.03
N THR A 134 0.64 -4.20 16.64
CA THR A 134 0.35 -3.72 15.28
C THR A 134 1.07 -2.42 14.97
N VAL A 135 1.03 -1.45 15.89
CA VAL A 135 1.78 -0.19 15.76
C VAL A 135 3.28 -0.45 15.66
N ASP A 136 3.83 -1.32 16.49
CA ASP A 136 5.27 -1.64 16.45
C ASP A 136 5.65 -2.35 15.14
N LEU A 137 4.76 -3.17 14.57
CA LEU A 137 4.99 -3.85 13.29
C LEU A 137 4.93 -2.88 12.09
N LEU A 138 4.00 -1.91 12.11
CA LEU A 138 3.84 -0.89 11.08
C LEU A 138 4.83 0.28 11.22
N LYS A 139 5.47 0.44 12.38
CA LYS A 139 6.41 1.54 12.65
C LYS A 139 7.54 1.53 11.62
N GLY A 140 7.72 2.64 10.91
CA GLY A 140 8.71 2.81 9.85
C GLY A 140 8.26 2.26 8.49
N ALA A 141 6.95 2.02 8.29
CA ALA A 141 6.36 1.93 6.96
C ALA A 141 6.48 3.29 6.26
N ASP A 142 6.82 3.25 4.98
CA ASP A 142 6.95 4.42 4.12
C ASP A 142 5.62 4.76 3.44
N LEU A 143 4.74 3.76 3.27
CA LEU A 143 3.42 3.90 2.67
C LEU A 143 2.42 2.90 3.25
N LEU A 144 1.25 3.39 3.62
CA LEU A 144 0.07 2.59 3.95
C LEU A 144 -1.06 3.00 3.02
N CYS A 145 -1.43 2.10 2.11
CA CYS A 145 -2.66 2.21 1.33
C CYS A 145 -3.77 1.54 2.14
N ILE A 146 -4.82 2.31 2.43
CA ILE A 146 -6.02 1.85 3.11
C ILE A 146 -7.16 2.02 2.12
N ASP A 147 -7.66 0.92 1.58
CA ASP A 147 -8.85 0.91 0.73
C ASP A 147 -10.12 0.74 1.57
N GLU A 148 -11.26 1.11 1.00
CA GLU A 148 -12.61 0.87 1.56
C GLU A 148 -12.79 1.40 3.00
N PHE A 149 -13.16 2.67 3.13
CA PHE A 149 -13.67 3.25 4.38
C PHE A 149 -15.16 3.54 4.19
N GLU A 150 -16.03 2.67 4.72
CA GLU A 150 -17.50 2.91 4.79
C GLU A 150 -17.88 3.71 6.03
#